data_AF-A0A828Y8S6-F1
#
_entry.id   AF-A0A828Y8S6-F1
#
_cell.length_a   1.000
_cell.length_b   1.000
_cell.length_c   1.000
_cell.angle_alpha   90.00
_cell.angle_beta   90.00
_cell.angle_gamma   90.00
#
_symmetry.space_group_name_H-M   'P 1'
#
loop_
_entity.id
_entity.type
_entity.pdbx_description
1 polymer ?
#
loop_
_entity_poly.entity_id
_entity_poly.type
_entity_poly.pdbx_seq_one_letter_code
_entity_poly.pdbx_strand_id
1 'polypeptide(L)'
;MKLNSNQKLQKKHLLFFHFSLAQIQKMSDCLNMDSKERAEAIREGNRAFNEGNIRKARDLFIKAEYKDGLIRLGDHFMYEKKMPLLAYGYYKKAGYQKRIDEIFQRMIWAFSQWIGADKFKVQPIDPAAEVPSTPSFPDASEFQIHPLLKQTALDILKKRGIQI
;
A
#
# COMPACT_ATOMS: atom_id res chain seq x y z
N MET A 1 33.41 24.27 3.92
CA MET A 1 33.16 24.16 5.37
C MET A 1 32.30 22.90 5.64
N LYS A 2 32.86 21.83 6.22
CA LYS A 2 32.12 20.56 6.46
C LYS A 2 31.26 20.69 7.72
N LEU A 3 29.95 20.47 7.60
CA LEU A 3 29.01 20.47 8.74
C LEU A 3 29.30 19.29 9.68
N ASN A 4 29.34 19.55 10.98
CA ASN A 4 29.52 18.51 12.01
C ASN A 4 28.26 17.63 12.16
N SER A 5 28.38 16.50 12.87
CA SER A 5 27.31 15.48 12.97
C SER A 5 25.99 16.06 13.53
N ASN A 6 26.07 16.93 14.54
CA ASN A 6 24.91 17.58 15.16
C ASN A 6 24.23 18.57 14.19
N GLN A 7 25.00 19.36 13.44
CA GLN A 7 24.46 20.27 12.43
C GLN A 7 23.79 19.54 11.25
N LYS A 8 24.29 18.35 10.89
CA LYS A 8 23.64 17.48 9.90
C LYS A 8 22.31 16.93 10.42
N LEU A 9 22.23 16.56 11.69
CA LEU A 9 21.00 16.06 12.31
C LEU A 9 19.93 17.17 12.40
N GLN A 10 20.32 18.37 12.82
CA GLN A 10 19.44 19.54 12.87
C GLN A 10 18.91 19.91 11.48
N LYS A 11 19.77 19.90 10.45
CA LYS A 11 19.33 20.12 9.06
C LYS A 11 18.38 19.03 8.55
N LYS A 12 18.62 17.76 8.88
CA LYS A 12 17.70 16.67 8.52
C LYS A 12 16.35 16.84 9.20
N HIS A 13 16.33 17.18 10.49
CA HIS A 13 15.10 17.41 11.24
C HIS A 13 14.31 18.61 10.70
N LEU A 14 14.99 19.71 10.40
CA LEU A 14 14.39 20.89 9.76
C LEU A 14 13.84 20.57 8.37
N LEU A 15 14.58 19.82 7.54
CA LEU A 15 14.12 19.41 6.22
C LEU A 15 12.88 18.51 6.30
N PHE A 16 12.84 17.61 7.29
CA PHE A 16 11.68 16.76 7.57
C PHE A 16 10.47 17.58 8.01
N PHE A 17 10.67 18.58 8.88
CA PHE A 17 9.61 19.49 9.33
C PHE A 17 9.06 20.36 8.19
N HIS A 18 9.92 20.95 7.36
CA HIS A 18 9.49 21.72 6.19
C HIS A 18 8.72 20.86 5.18
N PHE A 19 9.17 19.61 4.97
CA PHE A 19 8.46 18.66 4.11
C PHE A 19 7.07 18.31 4.68
N SER A 20 6.97 18.10 5.99
CA SER A 20 5.70 17.85 6.67
C SER A 20 4.76 19.06 6.61
N LEU A 21 5.26 20.28 6.81
CA LEU A 21 4.47 21.51 6.73
C LEU A 21 3.95 21.77 5.31
N ALA A 22 4.76 21.52 4.28
CA ALA A 22 4.34 21.63 2.90
C ALA A 22 3.26 20.59 2.53
N GLN A 23 3.30 19.40 3.12
CA GLN A 23 2.24 18.39 2.95
C GLN A 23 0.94 18.84 3.62
N ILE A 24 1.00 19.42 4.82
CA ILE A 24 -0.18 19.90 5.56
C ILE A 24 -0.84 21.09 4.83
N GLN A 25 -0.04 22.07 4.36
CA GLN A 25 -0.55 23.21 3.59
C GLN A 25 -1.22 22.77 2.28
N LYS A 26 -0.65 21.78 1.60
CA LYS A 26 -1.23 21.24 0.36
C LYS A 26 -2.54 20.48 0.59
N MET A 27 -2.76 19.99 1.81
CA MET A 27 -4.01 19.35 2.24
C MET A 27 -5.08 20.36 2.70
N SER A 28 -4.70 21.56 3.15
CA SER A 28 -5.67 22.62 3.45
C SER A 28 -6.22 23.29 2.19
N ASP A 29 -5.38 23.44 1.17
CA ASP A 29 -5.76 24.13 -0.07
C ASP A 29 -6.74 23.31 -0.94
N CYS A 30 -6.80 21.98 -0.79
CA CYS A 30 -7.77 21.14 -1.51
C CYS A 30 -9.18 21.18 -0.90
N LEU A 31 -9.30 21.51 0.39
CA LEU A 31 -10.58 21.60 1.10
C LEU A 31 -11.37 22.89 0.81
N ASN A 32 -10.71 23.89 0.19
CA ASN A 32 -11.28 25.20 -0.10
C ASN A 32 -11.29 25.55 -1.61
N MET A 33 -11.24 24.56 -2.50
CA MET A 33 -11.47 24.84 -3.92
C MET A 33 -12.94 25.16 -4.18
N ASP A 34 -13.18 26.31 -4.80
CA ASP A 34 -14.52 26.67 -5.28
C ASP A 34 -15.03 25.62 -6.27
N SER A 35 -16.33 25.34 -6.22
CA SER A 35 -16.97 24.31 -7.05
C SER A 35 -16.73 24.56 -8.54
N LYS A 36 -16.67 25.84 -8.94
CA LYS A 36 -16.39 26.24 -10.32
C LYS A 36 -14.96 25.94 -10.72
N GLU A 37 -13.98 26.27 -9.88
CA GLU A 37 -12.56 25.98 -10.13
C GLU A 37 -12.31 24.48 -10.26
N ARG A 38 -12.97 23.67 -9.40
CA ARG A 38 -12.90 22.21 -9.48
C ARG A 38 -13.46 21.72 -10.82
N ALA A 39 -14.60 22.24 -11.25
CA ALA A 39 -15.22 21.85 -12.53
C ALA A 39 -14.33 22.24 -13.73
N GLU A 40 -13.69 23.40 -13.71
CA GLU A 40 -12.74 23.85 -14.73
C GLU A 40 -11.51 22.95 -14.77
N ALA A 41 -10.94 22.59 -13.61
CA ALA A 41 -9.83 21.66 -13.51
C ALA A 41 -10.17 20.27 -14.08
N ILE A 42 -11.39 19.77 -13.85
CA ILE A 42 -11.87 18.51 -14.41
C ILE A 42 -11.98 18.59 -15.94
N ARG A 43 -12.57 19.66 -16.48
CA ARG A 43 -12.70 19.84 -17.94
C ARG A 43 -11.33 19.89 -18.61
N GLU A 44 -10.41 20.66 -18.05
CA GLU A 44 -9.06 20.78 -18.58
C GLU A 44 -8.25 19.49 -18.42
N GLY A 45 -8.44 18.77 -17.31
CA GLY A 45 -7.82 17.46 -17.10
C GLY A 45 -8.31 16.44 -18.12
N ASN A 46 -9.61 16.42 -18.41
CA ASN A 46 -10.20 15.56 -19.44
C ASN A 46 -9.66 15.89 -20.84
N ARG A 47 -9.51 17.18 -21.15
CA ARG A 47 -8.93 17.64 -22.42
C ARG A 47 -7.48 17.17 -22.55
N ALA A 48 -6.64 17.44 -21.54
CA ALA A 48 -5.25 17.02 -21.51
C ALA A 48 -5.09 15.49 -21.59
N PHE A 49 -5.99 14.73 -20.96
CA PHE A 49 -5.96 13.27 -21.05
C PHE A 49 -6.25 12.79 -22.48
N ASN A 50 -7.27 13.35 -23.12
CA ASN A 50 -7.63 13.00 -24.49
C ASN A 50 -6.54 13.39 -25.51
N GLU A 51 -5.79 14.46 -25.24
CA GLU A 51 -4.61 14.87 -26.02
C GLU A 51 -3.37 13.99 -25.75
N GLY A 52 -3.43 13.03 -24.82
CA GLY A 52 -2.31 12.18 -24.45
C GLY A 52 -1.30 12.85 -23.50
N ASN A 53 -1.59 14.07 -23.01
CA ASN A 53 -0.78 14.73 -22.00
C ASN A 53 -1.13 14.20 -20.59
N ILE A 54 -0.75 12.95 -20.35
CA ILE A 54 -1.05 12.20 -19.12
C ILE A 54 -0.50 12.90 -17.87
N ARG A 55 0.66 13.58 -17.99
CA ARG A 55 1.28 14.30 -16.87
C ARG A 55 0.42 15.47 -16.40
N LYS A 56 -0.05 16.30 -17.34
CA LYS A 56 -0.93 17.44 -17.03
C LYS A 56 -2.28 16.96 -16.50
N ALA A 57 -2.87 15.94 -17.13
CA ALA A 57 -4.13 15.35 -16.68
C ALA A 57 -4.04 14.84 -15.24
N ARG A 58 -2.95 14.15 -14.89
CA ARG A 58 -2.67 13.68 -13.54
C ARG A 58 -2.66 14.80 -12.51
N ASP A 59 -1.90 15.86 -12.78
CA ASP A 59 -1.77 16.95 -11.81
C ASP A 59 -3.13 17.63 -11.57
N LEU A 60 -3.96 17.75 -12.62
CA LEU A 60 -5.33 18.28 -12.54
C LEU A 60 -6.31 17.33 -11.81
N PHE A 61 -6.29 16.03 -12.10
CA PHE A 61 -7.18 15.06 -11.45
C PHE A 61 -6.86 14.85 -9.96
N ILE A 62 -5.58 14.88 -9.60
CA ILE A 62 -5.16 14.84 -8.19
C ILE A 62 -5.62 16.11 -7.48
N LYS A 63 -5.42 17.28 -8.10
CA LYS A 63 -5.84 18.57 -7.52
C LYS A 63 -7.36 18.65 -7.30
N ALA A 64 -8.15 18.14 -8.24
CA ALA A 64 -9.62 18.15 -8.17
C ALA A 64 -10.22 16.95 -7.40
N GLU A 65 -9.40 16.03 -6.91
CA GLU A 65 -9.81 14.74 -6.33
C GLU A 65 -10.88 14.03 -7.19
N TYR A 66 -10.68 14.07 -8.51
CA TYR A 66 -11.67 13.58 -9.46
C TYR A 66 -11.56 12.07 -9.63
N LYS A 67 -12.44 11.34 -8.93
CA LYS A 67 -12.41 9.86 -8.85
C LYS A 67 -12.37 9.18 -10.22
N ASP A 68 -13.20 9.58 -11.16
CA ASP A 68 -13.23 8.99 -12.51
C ASP A 68 -11.92 9.22 -13.28
N GLY A 69 -11.39 10.45 -13.25
CA GLY A 69 -10.08 10.76 -13.84
C GLY A 69 -8.93 9.96 -13.22
N LEU A 70 -8.96 9.75 -11.90
CA LEU A 70 -7.99 8.90 -11.20
C LEU A 70 -8.12 7.42 -11.64
N ILE A 71 -9.33 6.90 -11.83
CA ILE A 71 -9.54 5.54 -12.35
C ILE A 71 -9.00 5.44 -13.78
N ARG A 72 -9.26 6.42 -14.66
CA ARG A 72 -8.73 6.45 -16.03
C ARG A 72 -7.21 6.48 -16.09
N LEU A 73 -6.57 7.23 -15.19
CA LEU A 73 -5.11 7.19 -15.03
C LEU A 73 -4.64 5.82 -14.56
N GLY A 74 -5.33 5.24 -13.57
CA GLY A 74 -5.08 3.88 -13.12
C GLY A 74 -5.11 2.89 -14.27
N ASP A 75 -6.16 2.92 -15.11
CA ASP A 75 -6.33 2.03 -16.25
C ASP A 75 -5.23 2.23 -17.32
N HIS A 76 -4.85 3.48 -17.61
CA HIS A 76 -3.72 3.80 -18.49
C HIS A 76 -2.42 3.13 -17.99
N PHE A 77 -2.10 3.27 -16.71
CA PHE A 77 -0.89 2.67 -16.15
C PHE A 77 -0.99 1.14 -16.03
N MET A 78 -2.18 0.61 -15.73
CA MET A 78 -2.43 -0.82 -15.57
C MET A 78 -2.29 -1.55 -16.91
N TYR A 79 -2.98 -1.08 -17.95
CA TYR A 79 -3.14 -1.82 -19.19
C TYR A 79 -2.19 -1.36 -20.29
N GLU A 80 -2.01 -0.06 -20.48
CA GLU A 80 -1.15 0.45 -21.56
C GLU A 80 0.33 0.40 -21.17
N LYS A 81 0.65 0.80 -19.93
CA LYS A 81 2.04 0.81 -19.45
C LYS A 81 2.47 -0.46 -18.72
N LYS A 82 1.52 -1.35 -18.40
CA LYS A 82 1.78 -2.60 -17.67
C LYS A 82 2.50 -2.37 -16.33
N MET A 83 2.13 -1.29 -15.63
CA MET A 83 2.68 -0.87 -14.34
C MET A 83 1.60 -0.96 -13.24
N PRO A 84 1.23 -2.17 -12.79
CA PRO A 84 0.13 -2.37 -11.83
C PRO A 84 0.37 -1.71 -10.47
N LEU A 85 1.63 -1.65 -10.00
CA LEU A 85 1.96 -1.00 -8.72
C LEU A 85 1.78 0.52 -8.77
N LEU A 86 2.02 1.14 -9.94
CA LEU A 86 1.76 2.56 -10.12
C LEU A 86 0.26 2.82 -10.25
N ALA A 87 -0.46 1.97 -10.97
CA ALA A 87 -1.92 2.00 -11.09
C ALA A 87 -2.62 1.90 -9.72
N TYR A 88 -2.13 1.02 -8.84
CA TYR A 88 -2.63 0.86 -7.47
C TYR A 88 -2.71 2.20 -6.72
N GLY A 89 -1.70 3.06 -6.85
CA GLY A 89 -1.70 4.38 -6.19
C GLY A 89 -2.88 5.26 -6.60
N TYR A 90 -3.28 5.20 -7.86
CA TYR A 90 -4.44 5.96 -8.38
C TYR A 90 -5.76 5.32 -7.95
N TYR A 91 -5.90 4.00 -8.04
CA TYR A 91 -7.10 3.29 -7.59
C TYR A 91 -7.35 3.49 -6.09
N LYS A 92 -6.28 3.48 -5.28
CA LYS A 92 -6.37 3.77 -3.85
C LYS A 92 -6.89 5.18 -3.59
N LYS A 93 -6.37 6.19 -4.30
CA LYS A 93 -6.86 7.58 -4.19
C LYS A 93 -8.31 7.72 -4.64
N ALA A 94 -8.74 6.98 -5.66
CA ALA A 94 -10.12 6.98 -6.13
C ALA A 94 -11.08 6.20 -5.20
N GLY A 95 -10.56 5.36 -4.30
CA GLY A 95 -11.34 4.41 -3.51
C GLY A 95 -11.89 3.25 -4.34
N TYR A 96 -11.21 2.86 -5.43
CA TYR A 96 -11.70 1.83 -6.35
C TYR A 96 -11.27 0.41 -5.94
N GLN A 97 -11.96 -0.13 -4.94
CA GLN A 97 -11.58 -1.40 -4.28
C GLN A 97 -11.50 -2.59 -5.23
N LYS A 98 -12.41 -2.70 -6.19
CA LYS A 98 -12.44 -3.81 -7.17
C LYS A 98 -11.10 -4.01 -7.89
N ARG A 99 -10.47 -2.91 -8.35
CA ARG A 99 -9.16 -2.99 -9.04
C ARG A 99 -8.00 -3.24 -8.08
N ILE A 100 -8.11 -2.73 -6.86
CA ILE A 100 -7.13 -3.00 -5.81
C ILE A 100 -7.10 -4.50 -5.52
N ASP A 101 -8.25 -5.11 -5.29
CA ASP A 101 -8.37 -6.55 -5.02
C ASP A 101 -7.83 -7.38 -6.19
N GLU A 102 -8.13 -6.98 -7.42
CA GLU A 102 -7.60 -7.63 -8.62
C GLU A 102 -6.06 -7.62 -8.68
N ILE A 103 -5.43 -6.49 -8.36
CA ILE A 103 -3.96 -6.38 -8.30
C ILE A 103 -3.41 -7.28 -7.19
N PHE A 104 -4.03 -7.28 -6.01
CA PHE A 104 -3.62 -8.13 -4.89
C PHE A 104 -3.74 -9.62 -5.22
N GLN A 105 -4.86 -10.06 -5.80
CA GLN A 105 -5.07 -11.45 -6.21
C GLN A 105 -4.03 -11.91 -7.23
N ARG A 106 -3.71 -11.09 -8.23
CA ARG A 106 -2.66 -11.40 -9.23
C ARG A 106 -1.29 -11.53 -8.58
N MET A 107 -0.97 -10.67 -7.61
CA MET A 107 0.29 -10.70 -6.88
C MET A 107 0.42 -11.95 -6.01
N ILE A 108 -0.63 -12.29 -5.24
CA ILE A 108 -0.68 -13.52 -4.44
C ILE A 108 -0.55 -14.74 -5.36
N TRP A 109 -1.28 -14.76 -6.47
CA TRP A 109 -1.21 -15.87 -7.43
C TRP A 109 0.20 -16.06 -7.99
N ALA A 110 0.84 -14.97 -8.47
CA ALA A 110 2.20 -15.02 -8.98
C ALA A 110 3.20 -15.49 -7.92
N PHE A 111 3.01 -15.06 -6.67
CA PHE A 111 3.81 -15.49 -5.53
C PHE A 111 3.63 -16.98 -5.22
N SER A 112 2.40 -17.50 -5.26
CA SER A 112 2.12 -18.93 -5.09
C SER A 112 2.75 -19.79 -6.19
N GLN A 113 2.76 -19.31 -7.44
CA GLN A 113 3.49 -19.99 -8.52
C GLN A 113 5.00 -20.00 -8.27
N TRP A 114 5.56 -18.90 -7.75
CA TRP A 114 6.99 -18.80 -7.47
C TRP A 114 7.44 -19.70 -6.31
N ILE A 115 6.67 -19.79 -5.23
CA ILE A 115 6.98 -20.66 -4.08
C ILE A 115 6.81 -22.16 -4.38
N GLY A 116 6.04 -22.47 -5.43
CA GLY A 116 5.63 -23.83 -5.79
C GLY A 116 4.26 -24.16 -5.19
N ALA A 117 3.33 -24.54 -6.07
CA ALA A 117 1.94 -24.83 -5.72
C ALA A 117 1.76 -25.98 -4.69
N ASP A 118 2.78 -26.81 -4.50
CA ASP A 118 2.74 -27.96 -3.59
C ASP A 118 2.74 -27.59 -2.10
N LYS A 119 3.17 -26.38 -1.72
CA LYS A 119 3.18 -25.97 -0.30
C LYS A 119 1.83 -25.48 0.23
N PHE A 120 0.85 -25.32 -0.65
CA PHE A 120 -0.50 -24.83 -0.34
C PHE A 120 -1.61 -25.81 -0.75
N LYS A 121 -1.30 -27.10 -0.89
CA LYS A 121 -2.34 -28.14 -0.93
C LYS A 121 -3.06 -28.15 0.41
N VAL A 122 -4.12 -27.33 0.51
CA VAL A 122 -5.23 -27.59 1.41
C VAL A 122 -5.74 -28.96 0.99
N GLN A 123 -5.53 -29.95 1.84
CA GLN A 123 -6.02 -31.30 1.56
C GLN A 123 -7.52 -31.22 1.28
N PRO A 124 -8.04 -31.94 0.26
CA PRO A 124 -9.48 -32.04 0.05
C PRO A 124 -10.10 -32.54 1.35
N ILE A 125 -11.03 -31.76 1.90
CA ILE A 125 -11.83 -32.18 3.04
C ILE A 125 -12.71 -33.31 2.51
N ASP A 126 -12.41 -34.54 2.92
CA ASP A 126 -13.25 -35.69 2.62
C ASP A 126 -14.69 -35.38 3.07
N PRO A 127 -15.72 -35.60 2.22
CA PRO A 127 -17.10 -35.24 2.52
C PRO A 127 -17.75 -36.10 3.63
N ALA A 128 -16.98 -36.97 4.29
CA ALA A 128 -17.44 -37.86 5.35
C ALA A 128 -16.75 -37.61 6.71
N ALA A 129 -15.85 -36.63 6.82
CA ALA A 129 -15.27 -36.25 8.11
C ALA A 129 -16.11 -35.13 8.73
N GLU A 130 -16.65 -35.39 9.92
CA GLU A 130 -17.39 -34.43 10.73
C GLU A 130 -16.63 -33.10 10.82
N VAL A 131 -17.34 -32.02 10.55
CA VAL A 131 -16.83 -30.65 10.65
C VAL A 131 -16.31 -30.41 12.07
N PRO A 132 -15.00 -30.20 12.30
CA PRO A 132 -14.54 -29.71 13.59
C PRO A 132 -14.91 -28.24 13.63
N SER A 133 -15.99 -27.94 14.34
CA SER A 133 -16.41 -26.61 14.73
C SER A 133 -15.45 -26.03 15.77
N THR A 134 -14.20 -25.78 15.40
CA THR A 134 -13.27 -24.93 16.14
C THR A 134 -12.26 -24.30 15.18
N PRO A 135 -11.91 -23.02 15.32
CA PRO A 135 -10.78 -22.45 14.58
C PRO A 135 -9.52 -23.10 15.14
N SER A 136 -9.05 -24.17 14.52
CA SER A 136 -7.78 -24.82 14.87
C SER A 136 -6.65 -23.89 14.45
N PHE A 137 -6.31 -22.96 15.34
CA PHE A 137 -4.95 -22.44 15.37
C PHE A 137 -4.01 -23.67 15.40
N PRO A 138 -2.96 -23.71 14.55
CA PRO A 138 -1.98 -24.78 14.61
C PRO A 138 -1.45 -24.90 16.04
N ASP A 139 -1.41 -26.13 16.55
CA ASP A 139 -0.93 -26.41 17.90
C ASP A 139 0.48 -25.81 18.07
N ALA A 140 0.71 -25.06 19.14
CA ALA A 140 1.97 -24.32 19.34
C ALA A 140 3.20 -25.26 19.36
N SER A 141 2.95 -26.55 19.61
CA SER A 141 3.89 -27.67 19.57
C SER A 141 4.47 -27.98 18.18
N GLU A 142 3.79 -27.58 17.09
CA GLU A 142 4.16 -27.96 15.72
C GLU A 142 5.21 -27.02 15.08
N PHE A 143 5.43 -25.84 15.67
CA PHE A 143 6.35 -24.87 15.12
C PHE A 143 7.82 -25.21 15.44
N GLN A 144 8.61 -25.49 14.40
CA GLN A 144 10.06 -25.59 14.52
C GLN A 144 10.66 -24.18 14.72
N ILE A 145 10.93 -23.82 15.97
CA ILE A 145 11.53 -22.53 16.32
C ILE A 145 13.05 -22.62 16.16
N HIS A 146 13.65 -21.66 15.44
CA HIS A 146 15.11 -21.56 15.29
C HIS A 146 15.81 -21.41 16.67
N PRO A 147 16.91 -22.14 16.95
CA PRO A 147 17.54 -22.19 18.27
C PRO A 147 17.86 -20.82 18.88
N LEU A 148 18.33 -19.88 18.05
CA LEU A 148 18.68 -18.52 18.47
C LEU A 148 17.47 -17.71 18.95
N LEU A 149 16.32 -17.90 18.30
CA LEU A 149 15.07 -17.20 18.66
C LEU A 149 14.55 -17.72 20.01
N LYS A 150 14.68 -19.03 20.24
CA LYS A 150 14.32 -19.66 21.51
C LYS A 150 15.17 -19.12 22.67
N GLN A 151 16.49 -19.04 22.50
CA GLN A 151 17.39 -18.47 23.51
C GLN A 151 17.07 -17.01 23.82
N THR A 152 16.87 -16.20 22.77
CA THR A 152 16.54 -14.77 22.94
C THR A 152 15.23 -14.59 23.72
N ALA A 153 14.22 -15.42 23.44
CA ALA A 153 12.95 -15.39 24.16
C ALA A 153 13.12 -15.75 25.65
N LEU A 154 13.92 -16.78 25.96
CA LEU A 154 14.23 -17.17 27.35
C LEU A 154 14.96 -16.07 28.11
N ASP A 155 15.92 -15.39 27.48
CA ASP A 155 16.65 -14.29 28.09
C ASP A 155 15.73 -13.09 28.40
N ILE A 156 14.77 -12.80 27.50
CA ILE A 156 13.76 -11.75 27.72
C ILE A 156 12.85 -12.11 28.91
N LEU A 157 12.43 -13.37 29.02
CA LEU A 157 11.54 -13.83 30.09
C LEU A 157 12.25 -13.82 31.44
N LYS A 158 13.51 -14.27 31.48
CA LYS A 158 14.38 -14.15 32.66
C LYS A 158 14.59 -12.71 33.09
N LYS A 159 14.83 -11.80 32.13
CA LYS A 159 15.00 -10.36 32.39
C LYS A 159 13.71 -9.70 32.92
N ARG A 160 12.54 -10.24 32.56
CA ARG A 160 11.23 -9.77 33.05
C ARG A 160 10.80 -10.45 34.36
N GLY A 161 11.60 -11.37 34.91
CA GLY A 161 11.28 -12.08 36.15
C GLY A 161 10.15 -13.10 36.00
N ILE A 162 9.80 -13.48 34.78
CA ILE A 162 8.76 -14.48 34.49
C ILE A 162 9.45 -15.85 34.46
N GLN A 163 9.15 -16.69 35.46
CA GLN A 163 9.61 -18.08 35.50
C GLN A 163 8.67 -18.94 34.65
N ILE A 164 9.25 -19.83 33.84
CA ILE A 164 8.56 -20.77 32.94
C ILE A 164 8.95 -22.18 33.37
#